data_AF-A0A8J7ZNG4-F1
#
_entry.id   AF-A0A8J7ZNG4-F1
#
_cell.length_a   1.000
_cell.length_b   1.000
_cell.length_c   1.000
_cell.angle_alpha   90.00
_cell.angle_beta   90.00
_cell.angle_gamma   90.00
#
_symmetry.space_group_name_H-M   'P 1'
#
loop_
_entity.id
_entity.type
_entity.pdbx_description
1 polymer ?
#
loop_
_entity_poly.entity_id
_entity_poly.type
_entity_poly.pdbx_seq_one_letter_code
_entity_poly.pdbx_strand_id
1 'polypeptide(L)'
;MSVKNLIQEFMELPVSLQLTIGALGLAAVQQSRQGHIGRVGIASAGAIVIGAAYPIWGQLPEMWRMYSIVAVPFTAIAALSYLSRTSLPTEFYKLALLLYGAIPVILALVYGFPL
;
A
#
# COMPACT_ATOMS: atom_id res chain seq x y z
N MET A 1 -3.37 -10.24 21.08
CA MET A 1 -4.70 -10.06 20.46
C MET A 1 -5.12 -11.39 19.84
N SER A 2 -6.33 -11.88 20.10
CA SER A 2 -6.81 -13.17 19.57
C SER A 2 -7.33 -13.02 18.14
N VAL A 3 -7.10 -14.02 17.27
CA VAL A 3 -7.60 -14.04 15.89
C VAL A 3 -9.12 -13.87 15.83
N LYS A 4 -9.84 -14.41 16.82
CA LYS A 4 -11.30 -14.24 16.93
C LYS A 4 -11.70 -12.78 17.10
N ASN A 5 -10.95 -12.02 17.88
CA ASN A 5 -11.24 -10.61 18.14
C ASN A 5 -10.98 -9.76 16.88
N LEU A 6 -9.92 -10.09 16.12
CA LEU A 6 -9.60 -9.46 14.84
C LEU A 6 -10.69 -9.66 13.78
N ILE A 7 -11.24 -10.88 13.69
CA ILE A 7 -12.32 -11.19 12.75
C ILE A 7 -13.60 -10.43 13.14
N GLN A 8 -13.86 -10.32 14.44
CA GLN A 8 -15.06 -9.65 14.94
C GLN A 8 -15.00 -8.14 14.69
N GLU A 9 -13.87 -7.49 14.97
CA GLU A 9 -13.63 -6.08 14.62
C GLU A 9 -13.73 -5.83 13.11
N PHE A 10 -13.21 -6.74 12.28
CA PHE A 10 -13.34 -6.63 10.83
C PHE A 10 -14.80 -6.66 10.36
N MET A 11 -15.62 -7.53 10.96
CA MET A 11 -17.04 -7.66 10.63
C MET A 11 -17.87 -6.44 11.06
N GLU A 12 -17.36 -5.62 11.99
CA GLU A 12 -17.99 -4.38 12.44
C GLU A 12 -17.68 -3.17 11.53
N LEU A 13 -16.71 -3.29 10.62
CA LEU A 13 -16.39 -2.24 9.65
C LEU A 13 -17.50 -2.05 8.61
N PRO A 14 -17.67 -0.85 8.03
CA PRO A 14 -18.56 -0.65 6.89
C PRO A 14 -18.24 -1.61 5.73
N VAL A 15 -19.27 -2.11 5.04
CA VAL A 15 -19.14 -3.12 3.96
C VAL A 15 -18.17 -2.66 2.87
N SER A 16 -18.16 -1.37 2.51
CA SER A 16 -17.21 -0.80 1.54
C SER A 16 -15.76 -0.96 1.98
N LEU A 17 -15.52 -0.83 3.28
CA LEU A 17 -14.21 -0.90 3.92
C LEU A 17 -13.74 -2.36 4.02
N GLN A 18 -14.64 -3.28 4.37
CA GLN A 18 -14.39 -4.72 4.33
C GLN A 18 -14.01 -5.20 2.93
N LEU A 19 -14.77 -4.77 1.90
CA LEU A 19 -14.47 -5.10 0.51
C LEU A 19 -13.12 -4.54 0.07
N THR A 20 -12.78 -3.32 0.50
CA THR A 20 -11.49 -2.70 0.19
C THR A 20 -10.33 -3.48 0.81
N ILE A 21 -10.41 -3.80 2.10
CA ILE A 21 -9.38 -4.58 2.80
C ILE A 21 -9.27 -5.99 2.21
N GLY A 22 -10.40 -6.65 1.91
CA GLY A 22 -10.42 -7.97 1.28
C GLY A 22 -9.79 -7.96 -0.12
N ALA A 23 -10.11 -6.96 -0.94
CA ALA A 23 -9.52 -6.79 -2.27
C ALA A 23 -8.01 -6.50 -2.19
N LEU A 24 -7.57 -5.67 -1.25
CA LEU A 24 -6.15 -5.43 -0.99
C LEU A 24 -5.44 -6.69 -0.52
N GLY A 25 -6.07 -7.49 0.34
CA GLY A 25 -5.53 -8.79 0.80
C GLY A 25 -5.37 -9.79 -0.34
N LEU A 26 -6.38 -9.92 -1.21
CA LEU A 26 -6.30 -10.77 -2.40
C LEU A 26 -5.22 -10.29 -3.38
N ALA A 27 -5.12 -8.97 -3.60
CA ALA A 27 -4.09 -8.38 -4.43
C ALA A 27 -2.69 -8.65 -3.85
N ALA A 28 -2.51 -8.55 -2.53
CA ALA A 28 -1.25 -8.86 -1.86
C ALA A 28 -0.87 -10.35 -2.01
N VAL A 29 -1.84 -11.28 -1.86
CA VAL A 29 -1.61 -12.72 -2.08
C VAL A 29 -1.22 -12.99 -3.54
N GLN A 30 -1.89 -12.35 -4.50
CA GLN A 30 -1.58 -12.51 -5.91
C GLN A 30 -0.18 -11.96 -6.25
N GLN A 31 0.18 -10.78 -5.73
CA GLN A 31 1.50 -10.18 -5.92
C GLN A 31 2.61 -11.02 -5.29
N SER A 32 2.36 -11.58 -4.10
CA SER A 32 3.29 -12.51 -3.44
C SER A 32 3.54 -13.76 -4.29
N ARG A 33 2.49 -14.32 -4.91
CA ARG A 33 2.62 -15.50 -5.81
C ARG A 33 3.34 -15.18 -7.11
N GLN A 34 3.19 -13.97 -7.64
CA GLN A 34 3.82 -13.56 -8.89
C GLN A 34 5.29 -13.12 -8.71
N GLY A 35 5.73 -12.88 -7.46
CA GLY A 35 7.10 -12.43 -7.17
C GLY A 35 7.39 -11.00 -7.66
N HIS A 36 6.39 -10.29 -8.16
CA HIS A 36 6.47 -8.90 -8.59
C HIS A 36 5.14 -8.18 -8.38
N ILE A 37 5.19 -6.87 -8.13
CA ILE A 37 4.02 -5.99 -8.12
C ILE A 37 3.90 -5.28 -9.49
N GLY A 38 2.72 -5.24 -10.08
CA GLY A 38 2.51 -4.55 -11.36
C GLY A 38 2.58 -3.02 -11.23
N ARG A 39 2.80 -2.30 -12.34
CA ARG A 39 2.89 -0.82 -12.37
C ARG A 39 1.71 -0.13 -11.66
N VAL A 40 0.49 -0.59 -11.94
CA VAL A 40 -0.72 -0.08 -11.29
C VAL A 40 -0.68 -0.34 -9.79
N GLY A 41 -0.27 -1.54 -9.37
CA GLY A 41 -0.12 -1.89 -7.95
C GLY A 41 0.88 -0.98 -7.24
N ILE A 42 2.03 -0.68 -7.85
CA ILE A 42 3.03 0.23 -7.29
C ILE A 42 2.46 1.64 -7.12
N ALA A 43 1.81 2.15 -8.18
CA ALA A 43 1.23 3.49 -8.16
C ALA A 43 0.11 3.61 -7.10
N SER A 44 -0.79 2.63 -7.03
CA SER A 44 -1.85 2.60 -6.02
C SER A 44 -1.29 2.48 -4.60
N ALA A 45 -0.31 1.60 -4.39
CA ALA A 45 0.32 1.39 -3.10
C ALA A 45 1.01 2.67 -2.59
N GLY A 46 1.79 3.33 -3.44
CA GLY A 46 2.43 4.59 -3.06
C GLY A 46 1.44 5.74 -2.87
N ALA A 47 0.36 5.81 -3.66
CA ALA A 47 -0.73 6.77 -3.44
C ALA A 47 -1.41 6.56 -2.07
N ILE A 48 -1.62 5.31 -1.66
CA ILE A 48 -2.14 4.97 -0.33
C ILE A 48 -1.19 5.42 0.77
N VAL A 49 0.13 5.16 0.64
CA VAL A 49 1.13 5.60 1.63
C VAL A 49 1.08 7.12 1.80
N ILE A 50 1.13 7.86 0.70
CA ILE A 50 1.14 9.32 0.72
C ILE A 50 -0.18 9.85 1.28
N GLY A 51 -1.32 9.30 0.83
CA GLY A 51 -2.64 9.70 1.27
C GLY A 51 -2.89 9.44 2.75
N ALA A 52 -2.43 8.30 3.28
CA ALA A 52 -2.53 7.97 4.69
C ALA A 52 -1.59 8.81 5.56
N ALA A 53 -0.41 9.16 5.06
CA ALA A 53 0.58 9.94 5.79
C ALA A 53 0.25 11.44 5.86
N TYR A 54 -0.34 12.00 4.80
CA TYR A 54 -0.62 13.43 4.67
C TYR A 54 -1.39 14.07 5.85
N PRO A 55 -2.55 13.53 6.30
CA PRO A 55 -3.34 14.16 7.36
C PRO A 55 -2.66 14.17 8.73
N ILE A 56 -1.73 13.23 8.96
CA ILE A 56 -1.05 13.04 10.26
C ILE A 56 0.46 13.32 10.17
N TRP A 57 0.91 14.03 9.13
CA TRP A 57 2.34 14.18 8.82
C TRP A 57 3.20 14.66 10.00
N GLY A 58 2.68 15.62 10.77
CA GLY A 58 3.37 16.17 11.93
C GLY A 58 3.51 15.21 13.11
N GLN A 59 2.71 14.14 13.14
CA GLN A 59 2.68 13.13 14.20
C GLN A 59 3.49 11.88 13.85
N LEU A 60 3.84 11.70 12.57
CA LEU A 60 4.60 10.55 12.11
C LEU A 60 6.05 10.60 12.59
N PRO A 61 6.58 9.49 13.15
CA PRO A 61 8.00 9.33 13.36
C PRO A 61 8.80 9.56 12.07
N GLU A 62 10.03 10.06 12.20
CA GLU A 62 10.87 10.43 11.08
C GLU A 62 11.05 9.31 10.04
N MET A 63 11.20 8.06 10.50
CA MET A 63 11.30 6.89 9.63
C MET A 63 10.09 6.76 8.69
N TRP A 64 8.87 6.98 9.19
CA TRP A 64 7.64 6.87 8.39
C TRP A 64 7.46 8.03 7.43
N ARG A 65 7.91 9.23 7.81
CA ARG A 65 7.95 10.39 6.91
C ARG A 65 8.92 10.15 5.75
N MET A 66 10.13 9.67 6.05
CA MET A 66 11.13 9.34 5.03
C MET A 66 10.64 8.25 4.09
N TYR A 67 10.05 7.19 4.63
CA TYR A 67 9.40 6.14 3.82
C TYR A 67 8.33 6.71 2.88
N SER A 68 7.47 7.61 3.38
CA SER A 68 6.41 8.24 2.59
C SER A 68 6.95 9.18 1.50
N ILE A 69 8.06 9.89 1.76
CA ILE A 69 8.76 10.69 0.75
C ILE A 69 9.30 9.79 -0.38
N VAL A 70 9.92 8.67 -0.03
CA VAL A 70 10.47 7.72 -1.02
C VAL A 70 9.36 7.05 -1.84
N ALA A 71 8.12 7.00 -1.34
CA ALA A 71 6.97 6.49 -2.09
C ALA A 71 6.61 7.37 -3.29
N VAL A 72 6.87 8.68 -3.23
CA VAL A 72 6.55 9.65 -4.29
C VAL A 72 7.24 9.30 -5.62
N PRO A 73 8.58 9.17 -5.71
CA PRO A 73 9.24 8.83 -6.97
C PRO A 73 8.82 7.46 -7.50
N PHE A 74 8.62 6.45 -6.63
CA PHE A 74 8.15 5.13 -7.07
C PHE A 74 6.75 5.19 -7.70
N THR A 75 5.85 5.94 -7.06
CA THR A 75 4.49 6.20 -7.57
C THR A 75 4.55 6.90 -8.91
N ALA A 76 5.32 7.98 -9.02
CA ALA A 76 5.45 8.76 -10.23
C ALA A 76 6.05 7.95 -11.38
N ILE A 77 7.16 7.23 -11.14
CA ILE A 77 7.79 6.38 -12.15
C ILE A 77 6.83 5.28 -12.61
N ALA A 78 6.15 4.60 -11.69
CA ALA A 78 5.20 3.56 -12.03
C ALA A 78 4.00 4.10 -12.84
N ALA A 79 3.43 5.22 -12.42
CA ALA A 79 2.32 5.87 -13.11
C ALA A 79 2.72 6.36 -14.52
N LEU A 80 3.84 7.07 -14.62
CA LEU A 80 4.35 7.56 -15.91
C LEU A 80 4.70 6.40 -16.84
N SER A 81 5.36 5.36 -16.34
CA SER A 81 5.68 4.16 -17.15
C SER A 81 4.42 3.41 -17.62
N TYR A 82 3.33 3.48 -16.86
CA TYR A 82 2.05 2.91 -17.27
C TYR A 82 1.43 3.74 -18.39
N LEU A 83 1.37 5.06 -18.22
CA LEU A 83 0.82 6.01 -19.20
C LEU A 83 1.62 6.01 -20.52
N SER A 84 2.94 5.99 -20.44
CA SER A 84 3.84 5.95 -21.60
C SER A 84 3.97 4.56 -22.21
N ARG A 85 3.35 3.53 -21.59
CA ARG A 85 3.49 2.11 -21.93
C ARG A 85 4.93 1.60 -21.89
N THR A 86 5.86 2.34 -21.31
CA THR A 86 7.27 1.96 -21.18
C THR A 86 7.43 0.87 -20.13
N SER A 87 8.16 -0.20 -20.46
CA SER A 87 8.52 -1.24 -19.49
C SER A 87 9.61 -0.75 -18.54
N LEU A 88 9.46 -1.02 -17.25
CA LEU A 88 10.51 -0.78 -16.26
C LEU A 88 11.39 -2.03 -16.09
N PRO A 89 12.62 -1.89 -15.58
CA PRO A 89 13.47 -3.03 -15.26
C PRO A 89 12.83 -3.96 -14.23
N THR A 90 13.07 -5.27 -14.32
CA THR A 90 12.56 -6.27 -13.37
C THR A 90 12.89 -5.95 -11.92
N GLU A 91 14.09 -5.41 -11.67
CA GLU A 91 14.54 -5.03 -10.34
C GLU A 91 13.71 -3.89 -9.71
N PHE A 92 13.16 -3.00 -10.53
CA PHE A 92 12.23 -1.97 -10.04
C PHE A 92 10.98 -2.61 -9.44
N TYR A 93 10.41 -3.61 -10.12
CA TYR A 93 9.22 -4.30 -9.63
C TYR A 93 9.48 -5.10 -8.35
N LYS A 94 10.66 -5.71 -8.21
CA LYS A 94 11.04 -6.44 -6.99
C LYS A 94 11.26 -5.49 -5.81
N LEU A 95 11.98 -4.39 -6.03
CA LEU A 95 12.19 -3.36 -5.00
C LEU A 95 10.85 -2.75 -4.57
N ALA A 96 9.97 -2.47 -5.53
CA ALA A 96 8.66 -1.94 -5.21
C ALA A 96 7.78 -2.96 -4.47
N LEU A 97 7.89 -4.26 -4.75
CA LEU A 97 7.21 -5.30 -3.99
C LEU A 97 7.71 -5.35 -2.54
N LEU A 98 9.03 -5.29 -2.35
CA LEU A 98 9.64 -5.31 -1.02
C LEU A 98 9.21 -4.10 -0.18
N LEU A 99 9.26 -2.91 -0.79
CA LEU A 99 9.00 -1.66 -0.09
C LEU A 99 7.50 -1.35 0.04
N TYR A 100 6.70 -1.66 -0.98
CA TYR A 100 5.31 -1.21 -1.09
C TYR A 100 4.30 -2.36 -1.28
N GLY A 101 4.70 -3.62 -1.10
CA GLY A 101 3.78 -4.76 -1.19
C GLY A 101 2.83 -4.85 0.00
N ALA A 102 3.37 -4.95 1.23
CA ALA A 102 2.56 -5.12 2.44
C ALA A 102 2.53 -3.87 3.35
N ILE A 103 3.62 -3.11 3.37
CA ILE A 103 3.78 -1.94 4.25
C ILE A 103 2.68 -0.88 4.05
N PRO A 104 2.23 -0.56 2.83
CA PRO A 104 1.15 0.41 2.61
C PRO A 104 -0.18 0.00 3.21
N VAL A 105 -0.48 -1.31 3.21
CA VAL A 105 -1.68 -1.86 3.85
C VAL A 105 -1.60 -1.69 5.37
N ILE A 106 -0.43 -1.94 5.95
CA ILE A 106 -0.19 -1.73 7.38
C ILE A 106 -0.36 -0.24 7.73
N LEU A 107 0.23 0.67 6.94
CA LEU A 107 0.09 2.11 7.17
C LEU A 107 -1.36 2.58 7.05
N ALA A 108 -2.09 2.12 6.04
CA ALA A 108 -3.50 2.44 5.88
C ALA A 108 -4.36 1.96 7.05
N LEU A 109 -4.08 0.76 7.58
CA LEU A 109 -4.82 0.20 8.71
C LEU A 109 -4.48 0.88 10.05
N VAL A 110 -3.21 1.21 10.28
CA VAL A 110 -2.76 1.81 11.55
C VAL A 110 -3.07 3.30 11.63
N TYR A 111 -3.01 4.00 10.50
CA TYR A 111 -3.04 5.47 10.46
C TYR A 111 -4.09 6.07 9.51
N GLY A 112 -4.55 5.32 8.52
CA GLY A 112 -5.49 5.80 7.49
C GLY A 112 -6.96 5.72 7.92
N PHE A 113 -7.28 4.93 8.95
CA PHE A 113 -8.59 4.90 9.58
C PHE A 113 -8.46 5.48 10.99
N PRO A 114 -8.94 6.71 11.24
CA PRO A 114 -9.19 7.12 12.62
C PRO A 114 -10.24 6.17 13.18
N LEU A 115 -9.87 5.39 14.19
CA LEU A 115 -10.81 4.74 15.10
C LEU A 115 -11.53 5.83 15.92
#